data_AF-A0A4Q2YBA6-F1
#
_entry.id   AF-A0A4Q2YBA6-F1
#
_cell.length_a   1.000
_cell.length_b   1.000
_cell.length_c   1.000
_cell.angle_alpha   90.00
_cell.angle_beta   90.00
_cell.angle_gamma   90.00
#
_symmetry.space_group_name_H-M   'P 1'
#
loop_
_entity.id
_entity.type
_entity.pdbx_description
1 polymer ?
#
loop_
_entity_poly.entity_id
_entity_poly.type
_entity_poly.pdbx_seq_one_letter_code
_entity_poly.pdbx_strand_id
1 'polypeptide(L)'
;MPARNHTRHLSSVALCALTYVTSGQTLTAQVSNPIGRIARAFDSELVKTEDRVSWLENRVSTYAQHREHAMKVGLGYRGYRAEADSPDPSVTLDLGKEHALDTIFLVPAQREFLEDPGIFPKRFTLEISNDPGFSKRTILYTSSKTEPPRVGNGQPVPFKARGASARYVRLTVHEGFNRGMLDLFGLSEIAVISGRDPVSFGASVSTVGDLNATGIWYPDALTDGRTPLGIWQNGGTPKEVSGDSITVSSPEETVSWKVDLGKQADIDRVVLFPYQLDRSFESSVFPDSVTVHLLDEQGKEQLVHEWSNPLAGASSMTPLVIPL
;
A
#
# COMPACT_ATOMS: atom_id res chain seq x y z
N MET A 1 -52.91 4.28 39.35
CA MET A 1 -54.19 4.22 38.61
C MET A 1 -55.17 5.19 39.26
N PRO A 2 -56.07 5.86 38.49
CA PRO A 2 -55.96 6.26 37.07
C PRO A 2 -54.85 7.34 36.93
N ALA A 3 -54.83 8.45 36.18
CA ALA A 3 -55.57 9.04 35.03
C ALA A 3 -54.53 9.93 34.24
N ARG A 4 -54.68 10.60 33.08
CA ARG A 4 -55.76 11.10 32.19
C ARG A 4 -56.61 12.29 32.69
N ASN A 5 -56.80 13.40 31.97
CA ASN A 5 -56.24 13.93 30.70
C ASN A 5 -56.55 15.44 30.63
N HIS A 6 -55.77 16.25 29.89
CA HIS A 6 -56.24 17.06 28.73
C HIS A 6 -55.29 18.19 28.27
N THR A 7 -54.71 17.98 27.08
CA THR A 7 -54.59 18.93 25.95
C THR A 7 -54.66 20.45 26.19
N ARG A 8 -53.61 21.17 25.75
CA ARG A 8 -53.76 22.37 24.90
C ARG A 8 -52.65 22.40 23.84
N HIS A 9 -53.01 22.75 22.61
CA HIS A 9 -52.05 22.94 21.51
C HIS A 9 -51.41 24.33 21.61
N LEU A 10 -50.12 24.42 21.26
CA LEU A 10 -49.57 25.61 20.60
C LEU A 10 -48.63 25.19 19.46
N SER A 11 -48.73 25.90 18.34
CA SER A 11 -48.09 25.56 17.08
C SER A 11 -46.64 26.05 17.02
N SER A 12 -45.73 25.25 16.45
CA SER A 12 -44.50 25.75 15.83
C SER A 12 -43.98 24.73 14.81
N VAL A 13 -44.10 25.07 13.52
CA VAL A 13 -43.51 24.28 12.42
C VAL A 13 -42.07 24.76 12.23
N ALA A 14 -41.13 24.10 12.90
CA ALA A 14 -39.71 24.31 12.66
C ALA A 14 -39.28 23.59 11.38
N LEU A 15 -39.26 24.31 10.25
CA LEU A 15 -38.89 23.79 8.94
C LEU A 15 -37.36 23.64 8.82
N CYS A 16 -36.78 22.66 9.51
CA CYS A 16 -35.37 22.32 9.41
C CYS A 16 -35.06 21.66 8.05
N ALA A 17 -34.70 22.49 7.07
CA ALA A 17 -34.22 22.03 5.77
C ALA A 17 -32.85 21.32 5.93
N LEU A 18 -32.86 19.99 5.84
CA LEU A 18 -31.64 19.17 5.78
C LEU A 18 -30.89 19.43 4.47
N THR A 19 -29.89 20.32 4.51
CA THR A 19 -28.95 20.52 3.41
C THR A 19 -27.95 19.36 3.34
N TYR A 20 -28.40 18.21 2.82
CA TYR A 20 -27.49 17.18 2.32
C TYR A 20 -26.67 17.77 1.17
N VAL A 21 -25.36 17.91 1.37
CA VAL A 21 -24.43 18.28 0.30
C VAL A 21 -24.20 17.05 -0.58
N THR A 22 -25.03 16.90 -1.61
CA THR A 22 -24.93 15.83 -2.60
C THR A 22 -23.77 16.10 -3.57
N SER A 23 -22.56 15.76 -3.14
CA SER A 23 -21.35 15.77 -3.97
C SER A 23 -21.46 14.73 -5.10
N GLY A 24 -22.14 15.09 -6.19
CA GLY A 24 -22.34 14.23 -7.36
C GLY A 24 -23.29 14.76 -8.45
N GLN A 25 -24.01 15.87 -8.24
CA GLN A 25 -24.98 16.37 -9.23
C GLN A 25 -24.48 17.45 -10.21
N THR A 26 -23.23 17.92 -10.09
CA THR A 26 -22.73 19.05 -10.89
C THR A 26 -22.55 18.75 -12.38
N LEU A 27 -22.05 17.55 -12.72
CA LEU A 27 -21.68 17.18 -14.10
C LEU A 27 -22.88 17.06 -15.06
N THR A 28 -24.04 16.59 -14.58
CA THR A 28 -25.22 16.35 -15.45
C THR A 28 -25.95 17.64 -15.85
N ALA A 29 -25.77 18.72 -15.10
CA ALA A 29 -26.38 20.03 -15.39
C ALA A 29 -25.77 20.73 -16.61
N GLN A 30 -24.47 20.56 -16.87
CA GLN A 30 -23.79 21.21 -18.00
C GLN A 30 -24.00 20.46 -19.34
N VAL A 31 -24.18 19.14 -19.31
CA VAL A 31 -24.44 18.33 -20.52
C VAL A 31 -25.83 18.59 -21.12
N SER A 32 -26.80 18.92 -20.26
CA SER A 32 -28.21 19.13 -20.63
C SER A 32 -28.56 20.57 -21.03
N ASN A 33 -27.77 21.56 -20.62
CA ASN A 33 -28.02 22.98 -20.92
C ASN A 33 -27.79 23.31 -22.42
N PRO A 34 -28.77 23.94 -23.13
CA PRO A 34 -28.61 24.32 -24.54
C PRO A 34 -27.45 25.29 -24.79
N ILE A 35 -27.10 26.15 -23.82
CA ILE A 35 -25.95 27.08 -23.94
C ILE A 35 -24.63 26.29 -24.00
N GLY A 36 -24.48 25.25 -23.17
CA GLY A 36 -23.29 24.38 -23.17
C GLY A 36 -23.15 23.57 -24.47
N ARG A 37 -24.27 23.20 -25.11
CA ARG A 37 -24.27 22.56 -26.44
C ARG A 37 -23.80 23.51 -27.54
N ILE A 38 -24.18 24.79 -27.48
CA ILE A 38 -23.73 25.81 -28.43
C ILE A 38 -22.24 26.12 -28.22
N ALA A 39 -21.78 26.25 -26.96
CA ALA A 39 -20.36 26.51 -26.66
C ALA A 39 -19.44 25.43 -27.26
N ARG A 40 -19.75 24.14 -27.05
CA ARG A 40 -18.99 23.02 -27.64
C ARG A 40 -19.02 22.95 -29.17
N ALA A 41 -19.95 23.64 -29.84
CA ALA A 41 -20.00 23.68 -31.30
C ALA A 41 -19.06 24.73 -31.92
N PHE A 42 -18.55 25.68 -31.12
CA PHE A 42 -17.72 26.80 -31.59
C PHE A 42 -16.38 26.95 -30.85
N ASP A 43 -16.23 26.39 -29.65
CA ASP A 43 -14.98 26.41 -28.88
C ASP A 43 -14.34 25.01 -28.79
N SER A 44 -13.27 24.80 -29.56
CA SER A 44 -12.52 23.54 -29.54
C SER A 44 -11.56 23.39 -28.36
N GLU A 45 -11.19 24.47 -27.67
CA GLU A 45 -10.36 24.38 -26.46
C GLU A 45 -11.21 24.00 -25.25
N LEU A 46 -12.47 24.46 -25.19
CA LEU A 46 -13.45 23.99 -24.23
C LEU A 46 -13.66 22.48 -24.34
N VAL A 47 -13.91 21.95 -25.56
CA VAL A 47 -14.10 20.51 -25.78
C VAL A 47 -12.86 19.70 -25.35
N LYS A 48 -11.66 20.10 -25.77
CA LYS A 48 -10.40 19.47 -25.34
C LYS A 48 -10.24 19.48 -23.82
N THR A 49 -10.69 20.54 -23.16
CA THR A 49 -10.59 20.70 -21.70
C THR A 49 -11.60 19.81 -20.99
N GLU A 50 -12.86 19.75 -21.44
CA GLU A 50 -13.88 18.83 -20.92
C GLU A 50 -13.44 17.36 -21.10
N ASP A 51 -12.98 16.97 -22.31
CA ASP A 51 -12.43 15.63 -22.59
C ASP A 51 -11.23 15.31 -21.67
N ARG A 52 -10.34 16.28 -21.46
CA ARG A 52 -9.17 16.12 -20.58
C ARG A 52 -9.56 15.97 -19.12
N VAL A 53 -10.58 16.68 -18.64
CA VAL A 53 -11.12 16.53 -17.28
C VAL A 53 -11.71 15.15 -17.12
N SER A 54 -12.63 14.71 -18.00
CA SER A 54 -13.22 13.36 -17.88
C SER A 54 -12.21 12.22 -18.07
N TRP A 55 -11.14 12.41 -18.85
CA TRP A 55 -10.01 11.47 -18.91
C TRP A 55 -9.20 11.43 -17.60
N LEU A 56 -9.01 12.57 -16.94
CA LEU A 56 -8.34 12.64 -15.64
C LEU A 56 -9.22 12.04 -14.54
N GLU A 57 -10.51 12.33 -14.51
CA GLU A 57 -11.47 11.75 -13.56
C GLU A 57 -11.54 10.23 -13.68
N ASN A 58 -11.67 9.69 -14.90
CA ASN A 58 -11.66 8.25 -15.15
C ASN A 58 -10.33 7.58 -14.75
N ARG A 59 -9.20 8.29 -14.82
CA ARG A 59 -7.91 7.78 -14.30
C ARG A 59 -7.83 7.83 -12.79
N VAL A 60 -8.29 8.92 -12.17
CA VAL A 60 -8.32 9.07 -10.71
C VAL A 60 -9.24 8.02 -10.08
N SER A 61 -10.36 7.66 -10.72
CA SER A 61 -11.23 6.57 -10.25
C SER A 61 -10.64 5.17 -10.40
N THR A 62 -9.61 4.98 -11.25
CA THR A 62 -8.85 3.72 -11.31
C THR A 62 -7.72 3.63 -10.29
N TYR A 63 -7.39 4.71 -9.59
CA TYR A 63 -6.37 4.71 -8.54
C TYR A 63 -6.98 4.42 -7.16
N ALA A 64 -6.22 3.70 -6.33
CA ALA A 64 -6.58 3.49 -4.94
C ALA A 64 -6.74 4.84 -4.22
N GLN A 65 -7.87 5.05 -3.57
CA GLN A 65 -8.11 6.27 -2.78
C GLN A 65 -7.16 6.27 -1.57
N HIS A 66 -6.47 7.38 -1.34
CA HIS A 66 -5.66 7.56 -0.13
C HIS A 66 -6.58 7.54 1.10
N ARG A 67 -6.42 6.50 1.92
CA ARG A 67 -7.17 6.29 3.17
C ARG A 67 -6.24 5.63 4.19
N GLU A 68 -5.96 6.32 5.29
CA GLU A 68 -5.29 5.70 6.44
C GLU A 68 -6.22 4.65 7.08
N HIS A 69 -5.73 3.41 7.20
CA HIS A 69 -6.37 2.26 7.82
C HIS A 69 -5.62 1.92 9.11
N ALA A 70 -6.34 1.75 10.22
CA ALA A 70 -5.72 1.50 11.53
C ALA A 70 -5.17 0.06 11.63
N MET A 71 -3.86 -0.05 11.49
CA MET A 71 -3.05 -1.22 11.84
C MET A 71 -3.04 -1.36 13.38
N LYS A 72 -3.14 -2.60 13.90
CA LYS A 72 -3.03 -2.90 15.34
C LYS A 72 -1.73 -3.61 15.72
N VAL A 73 -1.10 -4.26 14.75
CA VAL A 73 0.13 -5.07 14.84
C VAL A 73 0.87 -4.94 13.51
N GLY A 74 2.19 -5.11 13.52
CA GLY A 74 3.05 -4.85 12.37
C GLY A 74 2.86 -3.42 11.85
N LEU A 75 3.13 -2.42 12.70
CA LEU A 75 3.01 -0.99 12.37
C LEU A 75 4.14 -0.49 11.44
N GLY A 76 5.11 -1.38 11.17
CA GLY A 76 6.35 -1.12 10.46
C GLY A 76 7.58 -1.50 11.28
N TYR A 77 8.67 -0.79 11.02
CA TYR A 77 9.91 -0.82 11.80
C TYR A 77 10.15 0.56 12.46
N ARG A 78 10.87 0.56 13.58
CA ARG A 78 11.46 1.76 14.17
C ARG A 78 12.95 1.55 14.42
N GLY A 79 13.72 2.61 14.20
CA GLY A 79 15.10 2.68 14.63
C GLY A 79 15.39 3.96 15.41
N TYR A 80 16.50 3.97 16.12
CA TYR A 80 16.98 5.10 16.94
C TYR A 80 18.50 5.03 17.07
N ARG A 81 19.12 6.16 17.41
CA ARG A 81 20.53 6.21 17.82
C ARG A 81 20.58 6.01 19.33
N ALA A 82 21.38 5.03 19.80
CA ALA A 82 21.51 4.75 21.22
C ALA A 82 22.17 5.92 21.97
N GLU A 83 23.39 6.27 21.59
CA GLU A 83 24.17 7.37 22.19
C GLU A 83 24.67 8.35 21.12
N ALA A 84 25.03 9.57 21.51
CA ALA A 84 25.37 10.65 20.57
C ALA A 84 26.61 10.37 19.68
N ASP A 85 27.47 9.44 20.06
CA ASP A 85 28.64 8.96 19.33
C ASP A 85 28.40 7.63 18.57
N SER A 86 27.23 7.01 18.76
CA SER A 86 26.85 5.78 18.07
C SER A 86 26.68 6.01 16.56
N PRO A 87 26.95 5.00 15.70
CA PRO A 87 26.74 5.08 14.25
C PRO A 87 25.33 5.53 13.88
N ASP A 88 25.19 6.16 12.70
CA ASP A 88 23.89 6.52 12.14
C ASP A 88 22.98 5.28 12.02
N PRO A 89 21.76 5.33 12.58
CA PRO A 89 20.79 4.25 12.42
C PRO A 89 20.52 3.94 10.95
N SER A 90 20.41 2.67 10.59
CA SER A 90 20.23 2.29 9.19
C SER A 90 19.46 0.98 9.01
N VAL A 91 18.89 0.84 7.81
CA VAL A 91 18.21 -0.37 7.34
C VAL A 91 18.82 -0.73 5.99
N THR A 92 19.19 -2.00 5.81
CA THR A 92 19.66 -2.56 4.54
C THR A 92 18.80 -3.77 4.16
N LEU A 93 18.18 -3.70 2.98
CA LEU A 93 17.47 -4.80 2.33
C LEU A 93 18.43 -5.54 1.39
N ASP A 94 18.42 -6.87 1.45
CA ASP A 94 18.97 -7.76 0.42
C ASP A 94 17.82 -8.35 -0.41
N LEU A 95 17.72 -7.95 -1.68
CA LEU A 95 16.69 -8.41 -2.64
C LEU A 95 16.96 -9.85 -3.16
N GLY A 96 17.95 -10.55 -2.60
CA GLY A 96 18.37 -11.91 -2.94
C GLY A 96 19.15 -12.03 -4.26
N LYS A 97 18.83 -11.17 -5.25
CA LYS A 97 19.48 -11.11 -6.57
C LYS A 97 19.55 -9.66 -7.08
N GLU A 98 20.26 -9.46 -8.18
CA GLU A 98 20.37 -8.17 -8.85
C GLU A 98 19.11 -7.85 -9.68
N HIS A 99 18.64 -6.61 -9.60
CA HIS A 99 17.45 -6.09 -10.27
C HIS A 99 17.71 -4.70 -10.88
N ALA A 100 17.07 -4.39 -12.02
CA ALA A 100 17.07 -3.06 -12.61
C ALA A 100 16.00 -2.19 -11.95
N LEU A 101 16.39 -1.31 -11.02
CA LEU A 101 15.45 -0.62 -10.14
C LEU A 101 14.88 0.65 -10.78
N ASP A 102 13.55 0.77 -10.79
CA ASP A 102 12.86 1.95 -11.32
C ASP A 102 12.61 3.01 -10.25
N THR A 103 11.97 2.60 -9.15
CA THR A 103 11.52 3.49 -8.07
C THR A 103 11.57 2.77 -6.74
N ILE A 104 12.09 3.44 -5.71
CA ILE A 104 11.98 3.01 -4.32
C ILE A 104 11.01 3.95 -3.62
N PHE A 105 10.03 3.41 -2.90
CA PHE A 105 9.11 4.19 -2.08
C PHE A 105 9.44 3.96 -0.61
N LEU A 106 9.68 5.04 0.14
CA LEU A 106 9.71 4.98 1.60
C LEU A 106 8.29 5.31 2.10
N VAL A 107 7.61 4.33 2.70
CA VAL A 107 6.24 4.50 3.19
C VAL A 107 6.27 4.90 4.67
N PRO A 108 5.63 6.02 5.08
CA PRO A 108 5.57 6.40 6.49
C PRO A 108 4.95 5.31 7.37
N ALA A 109 5.47 5.15 8.58
CA ALA A 109 4.78 4.36 9.61
C ALA A 109 3.43 5.01 9.98
N GLN A 110 2.51 4.24 10.56
CA GLN A 110 1.25 4.81 11.02
C GLN A 110 1.48 5.87 12.11
N ARG A 111 0.71 6.95 12.03
CA ARG A 111 0.70 8.06 12.98
C ARG A 111 -0.25 7.73 14.14
N GLU A 112 0.11 8.08 15.37
CA GLU A 112 -0.72 7.78 16.55
C GLU A 112 -2.01 8.63 16.56
N PHE A 113 -1.93 9.86 16.04
CA PHE A 113 -3.03 10.83 15.94
C PHE A 113 -2.98 11.52 14.56
N LEU A 114 -4.12 12.08 14.11
CA LEU A 114 -4.19 12.74 12.79
C LEU A 114 -3.42 14.07 12.75
N GLU A 115 -3.15 14.65 13.92
CA GLU A 115 -2.37 15.86 14.13
C GLU A 115 -0.87 15.58 14.34
N ASP A 116 -0.47 14.32 14.56
CA ASP A 116 0.94 13.96 14.74
C ASP A 116 1.68 14.02 13.38
N PRO A 117 2.82 14.73 13.24
CA PRO A 117 3.71 14.58 12.09
C PRO A 117 4.32 13.18 11.94
N GLY A 118 4.18 12.32 12.95
CA GLY A 118 4.71 10.96 12.97
C GLY A 118 6.23 10.94 13.17
N ILE A 119 6.87 9.89 12.65
CA ILE A 119 8.30 9.60 12.87
C ILE A 119 9.07 9.28 11.57
N PHE A 120 8.63 9.79 10.41
CA PHE A 120 9.40 9.64 9.15
C PHE A 120 10.77 10.36 9.29
N PRO A 121 11.90 9.75 8.88
CA PRO A 121 13.23 10.32 9.12
C PRO A 121 13.40 11.70 8.44
N LYS A 122 13.88 12.69 9.20
CA LYS A 122 13.99 14.08 8.70
C LYS A 122 15.12 14.23 7.69
N ARG A 123 16.30 13.65 8.02
CA ARG A 123 17.46 13.64 7.15
C ARG A 123 18.04 12.24 7.05
N PHE A 124 18.25 11.79 5.82
CA PHE A 124 18.79 10.47 5.52
C PHE A 124 19.52 10.47 4.17
N THR A 125 20.25 9.40 3.93
CA THR A 125 20.72 9.01 2.59
C THR A 125 20.05 7.70 2.20
N LEU A 126 19.55 7.64 0.96
CA LEU A 126 19.06 6.43 0.31
C LEU A 126 20.02 6.08 -0.82
N GLU A 127 20.54 4.85 -0.77
CA GLU A 127 21.63 4.37 -1.62
C GLU A 127 21.41 2.89 -2.01
N ILE A 128 21.99 2.49 -3.14
CA ILE A 128 21.86 1.15 -3.71
C ILE A 128 23.22 0.58 -4.12
N SER A 129 23.36 -0.74 -4.15
CA SER A 129 24.62 -1.42 -4.46
C SER A 129 24.41 -2.87 -4.96
N ASN A 130 25.40 -3.42 -5.66
CA ASN A 130 25.55 -4.87 -5.86
C ASN A 130 26.54 -5.51 -4.87
N ASP A 131 27.31 -4.68 -4.17
CA ASP A 131 28.23 -5.08 -3.10
C ASP A 131 27.56 -4.88 -1.72
N PRO A 132 27.45 -5.92 -0.86
CA PRO A 132 26.85 -5.81 0.47
C PRO A 132 27.62 -4.85 1.41
N GLY A 133 28.90 -4.57 1.13
CA GLY A 133 29.67 -3.55 1.85
C GLY A 133 29.33 -2.11 1.46
N PHE A 134 28.55 -1.87 0.39
CA PHE A 134 28.29 -0.55 -0.19
C PHE A 134 29.58 0.25 -0.51
N SER A 135 30.67 -0.45 -0.83
CA SER A 135 31.93 0.14 -1.31
C SER A 135 31.78 0.72 -2.72
N LYS A 136 30.92 0.13 -3.54
CA LYS A 136 30.55 0.57 -4.90
C LYS A 136 29.07 0.95 -4.96
N ARG A 137 28.67 1.88 -4.09
CA ARG A 137 27.29 2.37 -3.98
C ARG A 137 26.94 3.46 -5.01
N THR A 138 25.68 3.50 -5.41
CA THR A 138 25.04 4.64 -6.06
C THR A 138 24.11 5.32 -5.06
N ILE A 139 24.33 6.61 -4.78
CA ILE A 139 23.41 7.40 -3.95
C ILE A 139 22.24 7.86 -4.83
N LEU A 140 21.01 7.52 -4.42
CA LEU A 140 19.79 7.96 -5.09
C LEU A 140 19.28 9.30 -4.53
N TYR A 141 19.47 9.52 -3.22
CA TYR A 141 19.03 10.73 -2.54
C TYR A 141 19.80 10.95 -1.23
N THR A 142 20.05 12.21 -0.89
CA THR A 142 20.49 12.65 0.44
C THR A 142 19.69 13.90 0.81
N SER A 143 19.06 13.92 1.98
CA SER A 143 18.25 15.07 2.42
C SER A 143 19.08 16.34 2.58
N SER A 144 18.61 17.45 2.03
CA SER A 144 19.18 18.77 2.32
C SER A 144 18.97 19.15 3.79
N LYS A 145 19.84 20.02 4.32
CA LYS A 145 19.64 20.68 5.63
C LYS A 145 18.61 21.80 5.57
N THR A 146 18.37 22.40 4.41
CA THR A 146 17.45 23.54 4.22
C THR A 146 16.10 23.11 3.66
N GLU A 147 16.04 21.95 2.99
CA GLU A 147 14.85 21.42 2.34
C GLU A 147 14.68 19.93 2.72
N PRO A 148 13.99 19.63 3.83
CA PRO A 148 13.63 18.26 4.17
C PRO A 148 12.64 17.70 3.14
N PRO A 149 12.61 16.36 2.92
CA PRO A 149 11.67 15.75 2.00
C PRO A 149 10.22 16.05 2.41
N ARG A 150 9.38 16.42 1.43
CA ARG A 150 7.96 16.71 1.65
C ARG A 150 7.17 15.42 1.86
N VAL A 151 7.13 14.95 3.10
CA VAL A 151 6.23 13.88 3.53
C VAL A 151 4.81 14.45 3.57
N GLY A 152 3.97 14.07 2.61
CA GLY A 152 2.52 14.32 2.68
C GLY A 152 1.87 13.40 3.72
N ASN A 153 0.67 13.77 4.20
CA ASN A 153 -0.08 13.03 5.23
C ASN A 153 -0.13 11.51 4.92
N GLY A 154 0.69 10.70 5.59
CA GLY A 154 0.78 9.25 5.36
C GLY A 154 1.18 8.81 3.94
N GLN A 155 1.73 9.68 3.09
CA GLN A 155 1.97 9.38 1.67
C GLN A 155 3.34 8.73 1.42
N PRO A 156 3.43 7.65 0.59
CA PRO A 156 4.69 7.09 0.13
C PRO A 156 5.57 8.11 -0.58
N VAL A 157 6.85 8.19 -0.20
CA VAL A 157 7.82 9.15 -0.78
C VAL A 157 8.65 8.44 -1.86
N PRO A 158 8.54 8.84 -3.15
CA PRO A 158 9.20 8.14 -4.26
C PRO A 158 10.61 8.66 -4.58
N PHE A 159 11.55 7.73 -4.78
CA PHE A 159 12.92 8.00 -5.21
C PHE A 159 13.21 7.21 -6.50
N LYS A 160 13.62 7.90 -7.57
CA LYS A 160 13.79 7.29 -8.90
C LYS A 160 15.19 6.73 -9.10
N ALA A 161 15.28 5.41 -9.23
CA ALA A 161 16.52 4.68 -9.53
C ALA A 161 16.79 4.55 -11.05
N ARG A 162 15.79 4.79 -11.91
CA ARG A 162 15.94 4.96 -13.37
C ARG A 162 16.57 3.76 -14.12
N GLY A 163 16.27 2.53 -13.69
CA GLY A 163 16.85 1.31 -14.23
C GLY A 163 18.24 0.97 -13.71
N ALA A 164 18.72 1.66 -12.66
CA ALA A 164 20.01 1.35 -12.05
C ALA A 164 20.03 -0.07 -11.45
N SER A 165 21.04 -0.85 -11.80
CA SER A 165 21.17 -2.24 -11.39
C SER A 165 21.69 -2.35 -9.95
N ALA A 166 20.95 -3.05 -9.08
CA ALA A 166 21.32 -3.27 -7.68
C ALA A 166 20.68 -4.54 -7.10
N ARG A 167 21.34 -5.13 -6.10
CA ARG A 167 20.80 -6.19 -5.22
C ARG A 167 20.47 -5.67 -3.81
N TYR A 168 21.17 -4.63 -3.37
CA TYR A 168 21.07 -4.09 -2.02
C TYR A 168 20.53 -2.66 -2.05
N VAL A 169 19.65 -2.35 -1.09
CA VAL A 169 19.12 -1.00 -0.84
C VAL A 169 19.40 -0.66 0.61
N ARG A 170 20.03 0.49 0.88
CA ARG A 170 20.25 0.99 2.24
C ARG A 170 19.67 2.39 2.45
N LEU A 171 18.97 2.54 3.57
CA LEU A 171 18.57 3.80 4.16
C LEU A 171 19.44 4.07 5.39
N THR A 172 20.12 5.21 5.45
CA THR A 172 20.91 5.66 6.61
C THR A 172 20.34 6.96 7.13
N VAL A 173 19.94 7.02 8.40
CA VAL A 173 19.27 8.17 9.03
C VAL A 173 20.29 9.03 9.77
N HIS A 174 20.44 10.27 9.29
CA HIS A 174 21.36 11.29 9.82
C HIS A 174 20.68 12.26 10.80
N GLU A 175 19.34 12.28 10.83
CA GLU A 175 18.54 13.04 11.78
C GLU A 175 17.10 12.48 11.85
N GLY A 176 16.67 12.07 13.04
CA GLY A 176 15.31 11.64 13.33
C GLY A 176 14.56 12.62 14.25
N PHE A 177 13.60 12.11 15.00
CA PHE A 177 12.94 12.84 16.08
C PHE A 177 13.64 12.60 17.42
N ASN A 178 13.58 13.57 18.33
CA ASN A 178 13.87 13.33 19.73
C ASN A 178 12.55 13.28 20.50
N ARG A 179 12.11 12.07 20.87
CA ARG A 179 10.93 11.81 21.72
C ARG A 179 11.33 11.00 22.95
N GLY A 180 12.42 11.41 23.63
CA GLY A 180 13.04 10.65 24.72
C GLY A 180 14.04 9.57 24.26
N MET A 181 14.23 9.46 22.94
CA MET A 181 15.24 8.64 22.27
C MET A 181 15.86 9.48 21.15
N LEU A 182 17.16 9.36 20.91
CA LEU A 182 17.87 10.15 19.90
C LEU A 182 17.64 9.57 18.50
N ASP A 183 17.46 10.44 17.50
CA ASP A 183 17.21 10.09 16.10
C ASP A 183 16.14 8.99 15.87
N LEU A 184 15.09 8.97 16.69
CA LEU A 184 13.96 8.07 16.53
C LEU A 184 13.30 8.28 15.16
N PHE A 185 13.16 7.20 14.40
CA PHE A 185 12.42 7.19 13.15
C PHE A 185 11.60 5.89 13.01
N GLY A 186 10.67 5.89 12.06
CA GLY A 186 9.94 4.70 11.65
C GLY A 186 9.35 4.80 10.25
N LEU A 187 9.25 3.65 9.59
CA LEU A 187 8.64 3.45 8.27
C LEU A 187 7.74 2.22 8.35
N SER A 188 6.69 2.15 7.53
CA SER A 188 5.91 0.93 7.39
C SER A 188 6.57 -0.05 6.42
N GLU A 189 6.90 0.42 5.22
CA GLU A 189 7.37 -0.41 4.09
C GLU A 189 8.47 0.33 3.29
N ILE A 190 9.43 -0.41 2.73
CA ILE A 190 10.41 0.07 1.73
C ILE A 190 10.14 -0.66 0.41
N ALA A 191 9.12 -0.20 -0.32
CA ALA A 191 8.68 -0.84 -1.55
C ALA A 191 9.64 -0.52 -2.71
N VAL A 192 10.40 -1.53 -3.14
CA VAL A 192 11.37 -1.43 -4.25
C VAL A 192 10.72 -1.96 -5.53
N ILE A 193 10.54 -1.10 -6.53
CA ILE A 193 9.88 -1.45 -7.80
C ILE A 193 10.91 -1.67 -8.91
N SER A 194 10.79 -2.81 -9.59
CA SER A 194 11.53 -3.20 -10.80
C SER A 194 10.50 -3.53 -11.90
N GLY A 195 10.43 -2.72 -12.96
CA GLY A 195 9.45 -2.86 -14.04
C GLY A 195 8.02 -2.57 -13.56
N ARG A 196 7.31 -3.62 -13.12
CA ARG A 196 5.97 -3.52 -12.54
C ARG A 196 5.85 -4.25 -11.19
N ASP A 197 6.95 -4.73 -10.62
CA ASP A 197 6.94 -5.69 -9.51
C ASP A 197 7.60 -5.14 -8.23
N PRO A 198 6.99 -5.37 -7.05
CA PRO A 198 7.56 -5.01 -5.75
C PRO A 198 8.60 -6.05 -5.31
N VAL A 199 9.82 -5.93 -5.82
CA VAL A 199 10.92 -6.89 -5.59
C VAL A 199 11.53 -6.81 -4.18
N SER A 200 11.02 -5.92 -3.32
CA SER A 200 11.33 -5.89 -1.88
C SER A 200 10.52 -6.89 -1.04
N PHE A 201 9.41 -7.46 -1.55
CA PHE A 201 8.55 -8.30 -0.72
C PHE A 201 9.27 -9.60 -0.31
N GLY A 202 9.39 -9.82 1.00
CA GLY A 202 10.18 -10.91 1.57
C GLY A 202 11.71 -10.77 1.43
N ALA A 203 12.22 -9.60 1.05
CA ALA A 203 13.65 -9.32 1.04
C ALA A 203 14.23 -9.37 2.46
N SER A 204 15.45 -9.87 2.61
CA SER A 204 16.07 -10.01 3.95
C SER A 204 16.48 -8.64 4.50
N VAL A 205 16.00 -8.29 5.70
CA VAL A 205 16.26 -6.98 6.33
C VAL A 205 17.39 -7.11 7.37
N SER A 206 18.31 -6.15 7.38
CA SER A 206 19.36 -6.01 8.38
C SER A 206 19.48 -4.56 8.84
N THR A 207 19.80 -4.32 10.11
CA THR A 207 19.60 -3.01 10.75
C THR A 207 20.74 -2.59 11.67
N VAL A 208 20.84 -1.28 11.90
CA VAL A 208 21.66 -0.65 12.94
C VAL A 208 20.76 0.30 13.72
N GLY A 209 20.73 0.17 15.05
CA GLY A 209 19.85 0.96 15.91
C GLY A 209 18.40 0.47 15.95
N ASP A 210 18.16 -0.85 15.91
CA ASP A 210 16.83 -1.47 15.99
C ASP A 210 16.07 -1.10 17.30
N LEU A 211 14.80 -0.70 17.16
CA LEU A 211 13.85 -0.50 18.27
C LEU A 211 12.67 -1.48 18.17
N ASN A 212 13.02 -2.76 18.11
CA ASN A 212 12.12 -3.89 18.05
C ASN A 212 11.13 -3.90 19.22
N ALA A 213 9.89 -4.25 18.92
CA ALA A 213 8.84 -4.58 19.88
C ALA A 213 7.98 -5.67 19.24
N THR A 214 8.36 -6.93 19.45
CA THR A 214 7.86 -8.12 18.75
C THR A 214 6.35 -8.10 18.48
N GLY A 215 5.96 -8.30 17.23
CA GLY A 215 4.56 -8.25 16.78
C GLY A 215 4.01 -6.83 16.53
N ILE A 216 4.58 -5.79 17.14
CA ILE A 216 4.16 -4.38 16.93
C ILE A 216 5.11 -3.65 15.98
N TRP A 217 6.42 -3.74 16.23
CA TRP A 217 7.48 -3.11 15.43
C TRP A 217 8.63 -4.10 15.22
N TYR A 218 9.00 -4.41 13.97
CA TYR A 218 10.08 -5.36 13.67
C TYR A 218 10.66 -5.11 12.25
N PRO A 219 11.92 -5.50 11.97
CA PRO A 219 12.57 -5.19 10.69
C PRO A 219 11.81 -5.70 9.45
N ASP A 220 11.33 -6.94 9.49
CA ASP A 220 10.73 -7.64 8.34
C ASP A 220 9.41 -6.99 7.88
N ALA A 221 8.74 -6.22 8.74
CA ALA A 221 7.56 -5.43 8.40
C ALA A 221 7.83 -4.43 7.26
N LEU A 222 9.09 -4.00 7.08
CA LEU A 222 9.49 -3.14 5.95
C LEU A 222 9.38 -3.79 4.57
N THR A 223 9.03 -5.08 4.54
CA THR A 223 8.99 -5.96 3.35
C THR A 223 7.79 -6.90 3.35
N ASP A 224 6.80 -6.67 4.23
CA ASP A 224 5.61 -7.53 4.37
C ASP A 224 4.43 -7.10 3.47
N GLY A 225 4.58 -5.99 2.72
CA GLY A 225 3.56 -5.47 1.82
C GLY A 225 2.37 -4.81 2.53
N ARG A 226 2.44 -4.57 3.84
CA ARG A 226 1.36 -3.95 4.64
C ARG A 226 1.74 -2.54 5.04
N THR A 227 0.83 -1.61 4.76
CA THR A 227 1.03 -0.18 5.01
C THR A 227 -0.17 0.42 5.73
N PRO A 228 -0.06 1.65 6.26
CA PRO A 228 -1.22 2.43 6.70
C PRO A 228 -2.24 2.68 5.58
N LEU A 229 -1.91 2.46 4.30
CA LEU A 229 -2.87 2.53 3.20
C LEU A 229 -3.60 1.20 2.92
N GLY A 230 -3.24 0.14 3.65
CA GLY A 230 -3.72 -1.23 3.46
C GLY A 230 -2.60 -2.19 3.02
N ILE A 231 -2.98 -3.43 2.68
CA ILE A 231 -2.12 -4.35 1.94
C ILE A 231 -1.90 -3.76 0.54
N TRP A 232 -0.68 -3.83 0.00
CA TRP A 232 -0.35 -3.39 -1.35
C TRP A 232 -1.11 -4.21 -2.41
N GLN A 233 -2.30 -3.77 -2.79
CA GLN A 233 -3.12 -4.38 -3.83
C GLN A 233 -2.97 -3.60 -5.13
N ASN A 234 -2.46 -4.25 -6.17
CA ASN A 234 -2.32 -3.66 -7.51
C ASN A 234 -3.66 -3.69 -8.27
N GLY A 235 -4.66 -2.96 -7.77
CA GLY A 235 -6.03 -2.96 -8.30
C GLY A 235 -6.86 -1.75 -7.87
N GLY A 236 -8.00 -1.57 -8.54
CA GLY A 236 -8.99 -0.55 -8.20
C GLY A 236 -9.86 -0.92 -6.99
N THR A 237 -10.86 -0.09 -6.70
CA THR A 237 -11.77 -0.23 -5.57
C THR A 237 -12.34 -1.66 -5.44
N PRO A 238 -12.19 -2.33 -4.28
CA PRO A 238 -12.83 -3.62 -4.01
C PRO A 238 -14.35 -3.57 -4.19
N LYS A 239 -14.95 -4.66 -4.71
CA LYS A 239 -16.40 -4.81 -4.77
C LYS A 239 -16.98 -4.96 -3.36
N GLU A 240 -18.23 -4.55 -3.16
CA GLU A 240 -18.89 -4.56 -1.84
C GLU A 240 -19.06 -5.96 -1.22
N VAL A 241 -19.01 -7.02 -2.04
CA VAL A 241 -18.93 -8.41 -1.59
C VAL A 241 -17.46 -8.82 -1.52
N SER A 242 -16.95 -9.00 -0.31
CA SER A 242 -15.53 -9.30 -0.04
C SER A 242 -15.25 -10.81 0.00
N GLY A 243 -14.66 -11.33 -1.09
CA GLY A 243 -14.08 -12.66 -1.15
C GLY A 243 -15.07 -13.83 -1.29
N ASP A 244 -14.50 -15.03 -1.22
CA ASP A 244 -15.17 -16.33 -1.10
C ASP A 244 -14.31 -17.20 -0.17
N SER A 245 -14.90 -18.19 0.49
CA SER A 245 -14.22 -19.02 1.50
C SER A 245 -14.63 -20.49 1.39
N ILE A 246 -13.69 -21.33 0.97
CA ILE A 246 -13.89 -22.78 0.81
C ILE A 246 -13.32 -23.50 2.04
N THR A 247 -14.17 -24.21 2.77
CA THR A 247 -13.76 -25.05 3.91
C THR A 247 -13.56 -26.48 3.46
N VAL A 248 -12.39 -27.04 3.73
CA VAL A 248 -12.10 -28.47 3.54
C VAL A 248 -12.61 -29.31 4.71
N SER A 249 -13.03 -30.54 4.43
CA SER A 249 -13.52 -31.52 5.41
C SER A 249 -12.41 -32.37 6.03
N SER A 250 -11.22 -32.40 5.41
CA SER A 250 -10.03 -33.09 5.94
C SER A 250 -8.72 -32.42 5.49
N PRO A 251 -7.58 -32.63 6.20
CA PRO A 251 -6.29 -32.03 5.83
C PRO A 251 -5.74 -32.50 4.47
N GLU A 252 -6.14 -33.68 3.99
CA GLU A 252 -5.69 -34.29 2.74
C GLU A 252 -6.52 -33.81 1.52
N GLU A 253 -7.56 -32.99 1.73
CA GLU A 253 -8.50 -32.57 0.70
C GLU A 253 -7.99 -31.34 -0.06
N THR A 254 -7.65 -31.50 -1.33
CA THR A 254 -7.25 -30.39 -2.20
C THR A 254 -8.47 -29.73 -2.84
N VAL A 255 -8.61 -28.42 -2.64
CA VAL A 255 -9.63 -27.59 -3.32
C VAL A 255 -8.98 -26.72 -4.40
N SER A 256 -9.74 -26.40 -5.45
CA SER A 256 -9.30 -25.55 -6.55
C SER A 256 -10.34 -24.49 -6.89
N TRP A 257 -9.86 -23.39 -7.45
CA TRP A 257 -10.64 -22.23 -7.88
C TRP A 257 -10.19 -21.88 -9.31
N LYS A 258 -11.13 -21.57 -10.20
CA LYS A 258 -10.83 -21.11 -11.56
C LYS A 258 -11.29 -19.67 -11.75
N VAL A 259 -10.36 -18.80 -12.13
CA VAL A 259 -10.67 -17.45 -12.63
C VAL A 259 -10.82 -17.54 -14.14
N ASP A 260 -12.00 -17.21 -14.67
CA ASP A 260 -12.22 -17.07 -16.10
C ASP A 260 -11.87 -15.63 -16.55
N LEU A 261 -11.02 -15.50 -17.55
CA LEU A 261 -10.60 -14.23 -18.14
C LEU A 261 -11.54 -13.76 -19.29
N GLY A 262 -12.48 -14.61 -19.71
CA GLY A 262 -13.46 -14.34 -20.76
C GLY A 262 -12.91 -14.36 -22.20
N LYS A 263 -11.59 -14.51 -22.37
CA LYS A 263 -10.85 -14.70 -23.63
C LYS A 263 -9.42 -15.14 -23.33
N GLN A 264 -8.71 -15.73 -24.30
CA GLN A 264 -7.26 -15.86 -24.20
C GLN A 264 -6.56 -14.49 -24.05
N ALA A 265 -5.59 -14.43 -23.15
CA ALA A 265 -4.71 -13.30 -22.91
C ALA A 265 -3.36 -13.80 -22.39
N ASP A 266 -2.27 -13.08 -22.69
CA ASP A 266 -0.97 -13.34 -22.09
C ASP A 266 -1.00 -12.89 -20.62
N ILE A 267 -0.60 -13.76 -19.71
CA ILE A 267 -0.58 -13.50 -18.26
C ILE A 267 0.88 -13.30 -17.85
N ASP A 268 1.24 -12.09 -17.42
CA ASP A 268 2.62 -11.76 -17.04
C ASP A 268 3.01 -12.19 -15.61
N ARG A 269 2.00 -12.36 -14.74
CA ARG A 269 2.17 -12.87 -13.37
C ARG A 269 0.83 -13.25 -12.75
N VAL A 270 0.89 -13.98 -11.64
CA VAL A 270 -0.16 -14.02 -10.63
C VAL A 270 0.35 -13.36 -9.35
N VAL A 271 -0.45 -12.52 -8.70
CA VAL A 271 -0.17 -12.04 -7.35
C VAL A 271 -1.30 -12.50 -6.43
N LEU A 272 -0.96 -13.27 -5.41
CA LEU A 272 -1.89 -13.69 -4.37
C LEU A 272 -1.69 -12.80 -3.13
N PHE A 273 -2.81 -12.42 -2.51
CA PHE A 273 -2.83 -11.63 -1.27
C PHE A 273 -3.44 -12.48 -0.16
N PRO A 274 -2.84 -12.54 1.04
CA PRO A 274 -3.40 -13.32 2.14
C PRO A 274 -4.73 -12.71 2.58
N TYR A 275 -5.79 -13.52 2.66
CA TYR A 275 -7.12 -13.02 3.02
C TYR A 275 -7.21 -12.83 4.53
N GLN A 276 -7.38 -11.58 4.98
CA GLN A 276 -7.58 -11.24 6.38
C GLN A 276 -9.01 -11.62 6.82
N LEU A 277 -9.16 -12.76 7.51
CA LEU A 277 -10.48 -13.30 7.92
C LEU A 277 -11.22 -12.36 8.86
N ASP A 278 -10.51 -11.75 9.81
CA ASP A 278 -11.07 -10.90 10.85
C ASP A 278 -10.35 -9.55 10.95
N ARG A 279 -11.00 -8.57 11.60
CA ARG A 279 -10.33 -7.31 12.01
C ARG A 279 -9.42 -7.49 13.24
N SER A 280 -9.17 -8.73 13.65
CA SER A 280 -8.03 -9.20 14.46
C SER A 280 -7.02 -9.89 13.52
N PHE A 281 -5.73 -9.63 13.74
CA PHE A 281 -4.71 -9.80 12.70
C PHE A 281 -4.02 -11.18 12.69
N GLU A 282 -4.37 -12.09 13.59
CA GLU A 282 -3.71 -13.39 13.78
C GLU A 282 -4.13 -14.44 12.74
N SER A 283 -5.09 -14.12 11.87
CA SER A 283 -5.73 -15.03 10.91
C SER A 283 -5.92 -14.41 9.52
N SER A 284 -4.87 -13.81 8.97
CA SER A 284 -4.81 -13.67 7.49
C SER A 284 -4.26 -14.97 6.93
N VAL A 285 -4.92 -15.60 5.96
CA VAL A 285 -4.62 -16.99 5.57
C VAL A 285 -4.03 -17.08 4.17
N PHE A 286 -2.86 -17.71 4.09
CA PHE A 286 -2.47 -18.57 2.96
C PHE A 286 -2.58 -20.04 3.41
N PRO A 287 -2.94 -20.97 2.52
CA PRO A 287 -2.82 -22.40 2.80
C PRO A 287 -1.35 -22.81 2.89
N ASP A 288 -1.05 -23.95 3.53
CA ASP A 288 0.33 -24.43 3.68
C ASP A 288 1.01 -24.82 2.33
N SER A 289 0.23 -25.00 1.25
CA SER A 289 0.76 -25.09 -0.11
C SER A 289 -0.23 -24.54 -1.15
N VAL A 290 0.31 -24.10 -2.29
CA VAL A 290 -0.45 -23.61 -3.46
C VAL A 290 0.21 -24.18 -4.72
N THR A 291 -0.60 -24.73 -5.63
CA THR A 291 -0.20 -24.89 -7.03
C THR A 291 -0.98 -23.90 -7.89
N VAL A 292 -0.32 -23.34 -8.91
CA VAL A 292 -0.94 -22.47 -9.91
C VAL A 292 -0.81 -23.14 -11.27
N HIS A 293 -1.95 -23.30 -11.93
CA HIS A 293 -2.07 -23.90 -13.25
C HIS A 293 -2.68 -22.90 -14.23
N LEU A 294 -2.20 -22.92 -15.47
CA LEU A 294 -2.84 -22.21 -16.58
C LEU A 294 -3.62 -23.20 -17.44
N LEU A 295 -4.78 -22.75 -17.94
CA LEU A 295 -5.65 -23.52 -18.82
C LEU A 295 -5.88 -22.72 -20.11
N ASP A 296 -5.59 -23.31 -21.27
CA ASP A 296 -5.83 -22.66 -22.58
C ASP A 296 -7.25 -22.87 -23.12
N GLU A 297 -7.58 -22.24 -24.25
CA GLU A 297 -8.89 -22.38 -24.92
C GLU A 297 -9.15 -23.81 -25.45
N GLN A 298 -8.14 -24.66 -25.52
CA GLN A 298 -8.26 -26.09 -25.89
C GLN A 298 -8.48 -26.98 -24.66
N GLY A 299 -8.51 -26.40 -23.45
CA GLY A 299 -8.68 -27.13 -22.19
C GLY A 299 -7.42 -27.86 -21.73
N LYS A 300 -6.25 -27.53 -22.29
CA LYS A 300 -4.97 -28.10 -21.84
C LYS A 300 -4.51 -27.37 -20.58
N GLU A 301 -4.29 -28.12 -19.51
CA GLU A 301 -3.77 -27.61 -18.25
C GLU A 301 -2.24 -27.71 -18.18
N GLN A 302 -1.61 -26.72 -17.55
CA GLN A 302 -0.17 -26.70 -17.28
C GLN A 302 0.10 -26.10 -15.90
N LEU A 303 0.70 -26.89 -15.01
CA LEU A 303 1.33 -26.40 -13.78
C LEU A 303 2.43 -25.39 -14.15
N VAL A 304 2.34 -24.18 -13.61
CA VAL A 304 3.32 -23.09 -13.82
C VAL A 304 4.04 -22.67 -12.55
N HIS A 305 3.45 -22.92 -11.38
CA HIS A 305 4.09 -22.65 -10.09
C HIS A 305 3.63 -23.62 -9.00
N GLU A 306 4.55 -24.00 -8.12
CA GLU A 306 4.30 -24.73 -6.89
C GLU A 306 4.99 -23.97 -5.76
N TRP A 307 4.24 -23.70 -4.69
CA TRP A 307 4.70 -22.97 -3.52
C TRP A 307 4.27 -23.70 -2.25
N SER A 308 5.15 -23.71 -1.25
CA SER A 308 4.86 -24.19 0.10
C SER A 308 5.14 -23.07 1.09
N ASN A 309 4.31 -22.97 2.13
CA ASN A 309 4.47 -21.98 3.17
C ASN A 309 5.81 -22.19 3.91
N PRO A 310 6.75 -21.22 3.89
CA PRO A 310 8.03 -21.36 4.59
C PRO A 310 7.89 -21.35 6.12
N LEU A 311 6.72 -20.97 6.65
CA LEU A 311 6.40 -20.89 8.06
C LEU A 311 5.28 -21.88 8.41
N ALA A 312 5.55 -23.19 8.34
CA ALA A 312 4.53 -24.23 8.58
C ALA A 312 3.72 -23.99 9.89
N GLY A 313 2.39 -23.91 9.76
CA GLY A 313 1.49 -23.61 10.88
C GLY A 313 1.36 -22.12 11.27
N ALA A 314 2.02 -21.20 10.56
CA ALA A 314 1.85 -19.75 10.69
C ALA A 314 1.68 -19.12 9.30
N SER A 315 0.64 -18.31 9.10
CA SER A 315 0.40 -17.73 7.77
C SER A 315 1.39 -16.62 7.44
N SER A 316 2.02 -16.71 6.26
CA SER A 316 2.77 -15.59 5.68
C SER A 316 1.83 -14.40 5.45
N MET A 317 2.25 -13.23 5.93
CA MET A 317 1.54 -11.96 5.72
C MET A 317 1.94 -11.27 4.41
N THR A 318 3.04 -11.71 3.80
CA THR A 318 3.65 -11.11 2.61
C THR A 318 2.96 -11.60 1.33
N PRO A 319 2.53 -10.71 0.41
CA PRO A 319 1.94 -11.10 -0.87
C PRO A 319 2.86 -12.00 -1.71
N LEU A 320 2.32 -13.09 -2.25
CA LEU A 320 3.06 -14.01 -3.10
C LEU A 320 3.01 -13.54 -4.56
N VAL A 321 4.15 -13.10 -5.10
CA VAL A 321 4.31 -12.64 -6.49
C VAL A 321 4.91 -13.77 -7.32
N ILE A 322 4.12 -14.29 -8.27
CA ILE A 322 4.46 -15.41 -9.16
C ILE A 322 4.63 -14.87 -10.58
N PRO A 323 5.86 -14.59 -11.05
CA PRO A 323 6.10 -14.25 -12.46
C PRO A 323 5.84 -15.47 -13.36
N LEU A 324 5.38 -15.22 -14.58
CA LEU A 324 5.00 -16.23 -15.58
C LEU A 324 5.67 -15.96 -16.94
#